data_AF-A0A358NHT5-F1
#
_entry.id   AF-A0A358NHT5-F1
#
_cell.length_a   1.000
_cell.length_b   1.000
_cell.length_c   1.000
_cell.angle_alpha   90.00
_cell.angle_beta   90.00
_cell.angle_gamma   90.00
#
_symmetry.space_group_name_H-M   'P 1'
#
loop_
_entity.id
_entity.type
_entity.pdbx_description
1 polymer ?
#
loop_
_entity_poly.entity_id
_entity_poly.type
_entity_poly.pdbx_seq_one_letter_code
_entity_poly.pdbx_strand_id
1 'polypeptide(L)'
;MIFKTLMQGNPFIHANVACLRKIALSCMAIAIIYFVKLLVMPTISTIVIIAIFVIACLLCLTLKDLFKQSIYYKDENDLTV
;
A
#
# COMPACT_ATOMS: atom_id res chain seq x y z
N MET A 1 6.14 -10.59 -7.93
CA MET A 1 6.65 -9.49 -8.78
C MET A 1 7.50 -8.49 -7.99
N ILE A 2 6.97 -7.90 -6.91
CA ILE A 2 7.69 -6.93 -6.06
C ILE A 2 9.10 -7.38 -5.63
N PHE A 3 9.24 -8.62 -5.15
CA PHE A 3 10.52 -9.17 -4.71
C PHE A 3 11.54 -9.32 -5.84
N LYS A 4 11.09 -9.54 -7.08
CA LYS A 4 11.97 -9.71 -8.24
C LYS A 4 12.64 -8.39 -8.60
N THR A 5 11.89 -7.29 -8.55
CA THR A 5 12.44 -5.95 -8.84
C THR A 5 13.26 -5.38 -7.69
N LEU A 6 12.94 -5.76 -6.45
CA LEU A 6 13.80 -5.50 -5.29
C LEU A 6 15.16 -6.20 -5.41
N MET A 7 15.19 -7.48 -5.81
CA MET A 7 16.45 -8.20 -6.04
C MET A 7 17.24 -7.68 -7.25
N GLN A 8 16.58 -7.03 -8.21
CA GLN A 8 17.24 -6.39 -9.36
C GLN A 8 17.78 -4.99 -9.03
N GLY A 9 17.77 -4.55 -7.76
CA GLY A 9 18.35 -3.28 -7.34
C GLY A 9 17.57 -2.03 -7.78
N ASN A 10 16.36 -2.19 -8.33
CA ASN A 10 15.48 -1.09 -8.74
C ASN A 10 14.15 -1.13 -7.96
N PRO A 11 14.18 -0.81 -6.65
CA PRO A 11 12.97 -0.69 -5.83
C PRO A 11 12.01 0.41 -6.33
N PHE A 12 12.56 1.45 -6.94
CA PHE A 12 11.87 2.67 -7.36
C PHE A 12 11.45 2.58 -8.83
N ILE A 13 10.48 1.72 -9.11
CA ILE A 13 9.89 1.60 -10.44
C ILE A 13 8.37 1.74 -10.36
N HIS A 14 7.76 2.34 -11.39
CA HIS A 14 6.31 2.55 -11.44
C HIS A 14 5.50 1.25 -11.27
N ALA A 15 6.04 0.09 -11.69
CA ALA A 15 5.33 -1.18 -11.49
C ALA A 15 5.25 -1.59 -10.01
N ASN A 16 6.23 -1.23 -9.18
CA ASN A 16 6.17 -1.47 -7.73
C ASN A 16 5.11 -0.58 -7.07
N VAL A 17 5.01 0.69 -7.48
CA VAL A 17 3.96 1.62 -7.04
C VAL A 17 2.57 1.08 -7.39
N ALA A 18 2.39 0.51 -8.58
CA ALA A 18 1.12 -0.11 -8.98
C ALA A 18 0.78 -1.36 -8.14
N CYS A 19 1.78 -2.16 -7.76
CA CYS A 19 1.58 -3.28 -6.85
C CYS A 19 1.18 -2.81 -5.43
N LEU A 20 1.86 -1.80 -4.87
CA LEU A 20 1.50 -1.18 -3.59
C LEU A 20 0.08 -0.63 -3.59
N ARG A 21 -0.35 0.01 -4.69
CA ARG A 21 -1.74 0.46 -4.86
C ARG A 21 -2.74 -0.70 -4.83
N LYS A 22 -2.43 -1.82 -5.49
CA LYS A 22 -3.29 -3.02 -5.45
C LYS A 22 -3.38 -3.61 -4.03
N ILE A 23 -2.27 -3.63 -3.29
CA ILE A 23 -2.24 -4.07 -1.89
C ILE A 23 -3.11 -3.16 -1.02
N ALA A 24 -2.96 -1.83 -1.13
CA ALA A 24 -3.78 -0.87 -0.41
C ALA A 24 -5.28 -1.06 -0.70
N LEU A 25 -5.64 -1.27 -1.97
CA LEU A 25 -7.03 -1.53 -2.37
C LEU A 25 -7.57 -2.84 -1.75
N SER A 26 -6.77 -3.90 -1.71
CA SER A 26 -7.16 -5.16 -1.07
C SER A 26 -7.32 -5.02 0.45
N CYS A 27 -6.42 -4.30 1.12
CA CYS A 27 -6.55 -4.01 2.56
C CYS A 27 -7.83 -3.20 2.85
N MET A 28 -8.15 -2.23 2.00
CA MET A 28 -9.39 -1.46 2.11
C MET A 28 -10.63 -2.33 1.90
N ALA A 29 -10.61 -3.24 0.92
CA ALA A 29 -11.72 -4.17 0.69
C ALA A 29 -11.94 -5.08 1.91
N ILE A 30 -10.86 -5.61 2.51
CA ILE A 30 -10.95 -6.44 3.73
C ILE A 30 -11.50 -5.62 4.90
N ALA A 31 -11.03 -4.37 5.08
CA ALA A 31 -11.54 -3.49 6.12
C ALA A 31 -13.06 -3.24 5.97
N ILE A 32 -13.54 -3.02 4.75
CA ILE A 32 -14.97 -2.84 4.45
C ILE A 32 -15.77 -4.11 4.78
N ILE A 33 -15.27 -5.29 4.38
CA ILE A 33 -15.95 -6.57 4.67
C ILE A 33 -16.09 -6.77 6.19
N TYR A 34 -15.02 -6.53 6.95
CA TYR A 34 -15.06 -6.65 8.41
C TYR A 34 -15.90 -5.56 9.07
N PHE A 35 -15.95 -4.36 8.48
CA PHE A 35 -16.83 -3.29 8.94
C PHE A 35 -18.31 -3.66 8.79
N VAL A 36 -18.71 -4.25 7.66
CA VAL A 36 -20.07 -4.78 7.49
C VAL A 36 -20.33 -5.91 8.49
N LYS A 37 -19.36 -6.79 8.72
CA LYS A 37 -19.47 -7.85 9.73
C LYS A 37 -19.66 -7.30 11.15
N LEU A 38 -18.99 -6.19 11.49
CA LEU A 38 -19.12 -5.53 12.80
C LEU A 38 -20.55 -5.05 13.07
N LEU A 39 -21.27 -4.58 12.03
CA LEU A 39 -22.66 -4.12 12.16
C LEU A 39 -23.64 -5.26 12.47
N VAL A 40 -23.37 -6.46 11.94
CA VAL A 40 -24.23 -7.64 12.15
C VAL A 40 -23.88 -8.36 13.45
N MET A 41 -22.58 -8.48 13.78
CA MET A 41 -22.07 -9.19 14.96
C MET A 41 -20.90 -8.42 15.58
N PRO A 42 -21.16 -7.48 16.50
CA PRO A 42 -20.10 -6.71 17.12
C PRO A 42 -19.31 -7.59 18.10
N THR A 43 -18.04 -7.85 17.77
CA THR A 43 -17.09 -8.50 18.68
C THR A 43 -15.84 -7.64 18.83
N ILE A 44 -15.20 -7.67 20.01
CA ILE A 44 -13.98 -6.90 20.27
C ILE A 44 -12.87 -7.29 19.29
N SER A 45 -12.78 -8.58 18.96
CA SER A 45 -11.80 -9.11 17.99
C SER A 45 -11.97 -8.50 16.59
N THR A 46 -13.21 -8.33 16.11
CA THR A 46 -13.46 -7.68 14.82
C THR A 46 -13.03 -6.22 14.77
N ILE A 47 -13.15 -5.47 15.89
CA ILE A 47 -12.71 -4.07 15.97
C ILE A 47 -11.19 -3.98 15.82
N VAL A 48 -10.44 -4.87 16.51
CA VAL A 48 -8.98 -4.92 16.43
C VAL A 48 -8.51 -5.24 15.01
N ILE A 49 -9.16 -6.19 14.33
CA ILE A 49 -8.84 -6.56 12.95
C ILE A 49 -9.02 -5.35 12.01
N ILE A 50 -10.15 -4.63 12.12
CA ILE A 50 -10.41 -3.43 11.31
C ILE A 50 -9.32 -2.38 11.53
N ALA A 51 -8.96 -2.10 12.79
CA ALA A 51 -7.92 -1.12 13.12
C ALA A 51 -6.57 -1.47 12.49
N ILE A 52 -6.14 -2.72 12.56
CA ILE A 52 -4.88 -3.19 11.95
C ILE A 52 -4.92 -3.03 10.43
N PHE A 53 -6.02 -3.44 9.78
CA PHE A 53 -6.16 -3.33 8.33
C PHE A 53 -6.21 -1.87 7.84
N VAL A 54 -6.81 -0.97 8.60
CA VAL A 54 -6.83 0.46 8.30
C VAL A 54 -5.42 1.05 8.38
N ILE A 55 -4.67 0.74 9.44
CA ILE A 55 -3.27 1.18 9.59
C ILE A 55 -2.41 0.62 8.45
N ALA A 56 -2.56 -0.66 8.11
CA ALA A 56 -1.85 -1.29 7.01
C ALA A 56 -2.18 -0.64 5.65
N CYS A 57 -3.45 -0.29 5.42
CA CYS A 57 -3.90 0.42 4.22
C CYS A 57 -3.23 1.81 4.12
N LEU A 58 -3.28 2.59 5.20
CA LEU A 58 -2.61 3.89 5.29
C LEU A 58 -1.11 3.77 5.02
N LEU A 59 -0.44 2.80 5.63
CA LEU A 59 0.99 2.55 5.42
C LEU A 59 1.31 2.21 3.96
N CYS A 60 0.49 1.38 3.31
CA CYS A 60 0.65 1.07 1.88
C CYS A 60 0.43 2.30 0.99
N LEU A 61 -0.51 3.18 1.33
CA LEU A 61 -0.75 4.43 0.61
C LEU A 61 0.43 5.40 0.76
N THR A 62 0.91 5.60 1.98
CA THR A 62 2.07 6.46 2.27
C THR A 62 3.33 5.95 1.56
N LEU A 63 3.58 4.64 1.59
CA LEU A 63 4.67 4.04 0.83
C LEU A 63 4.51 4.28 -0.67
N LYS A 64 3.33 4.03 -1.24
CA LYS A 64 3.05 4.30 -2.66
C LYS A 64 3.36 5.77 -3.03
N ASP A 65 3.01 6.73 -2.19
CA ASP A 65 3.31 8.15 -2.43
C ASP A 65 4.81 8.48 -2.27
N LEU A 66 5.49 7.92 -1.26
CA LEU A 66 6.94 8.02 -1.10
C LEU A 66 7.70 7.45 -2.31
N PHE A 67 7.31 6.25 -2.78
CA PHE A 67 7.91 5.63 -3.96
C PHE A 67 7.65 6.46 -5.22
N LYS A 68 6.47 7.06 -5.36
CA LYS A 68 6.17 7.93 -6.52
C LYS A 68 7.06 9.18 -6.50
N GLN A 69 7.23 9.79 -5.32
CA GLN A 69 8.04 10.99 -5.16
C GLN A 69 9.53 10.69 -5.37
N SER A 70 10.05 9.56 -4.88
CA SER A 70 11.45 9.19 -5.11
C SER A 70 11.76 8.81 -6.55
N ILE A 71 10.81 8.23 -7.29
CA ILE A 71 10.94 8.02 -8.74
C ILE A 71 11.02 9.38 -9.45
N TYR A 72 10.11 10.31 -9.12
CA TYR A 72 10.08 11.65 -9.70
C TYR A 72 11.40 12.41 -9.50
N TYR A 73 11.93 12.46 -8.28
CA TYR A 73 13.23 13.09 -8.01
C TYR A 73 14.40 12.44 -8.77
N LYS A 74 14.32 11.14 -9.04
CA LYS A 74 15.35 10.44 -9.81
C LYS A 74 15.26 10.75 -11.30
N ASP A 75 14.06 10.90 -11.84
CA ASP A 75 13.79 11.29 -13.23
C ASP A 75 14.24 12.74 -13.50
N GLU A 76 13.92 13.67 -12.59
CA GLU A 76 14.33 15.07 -12.70
C GLU A 76 15.86 15.26 -12.66
N ASN A 77 16.55 14.50 -11.80
CA ASN A 77 18.00 14.57 -11.70
C ASN A 77 18.71 13.96 -12.92
N ASP A 78 18.08 13.01 -13.63
CA ASP A 78 18.62 12.41 -14.86
C ASP A 78 18.51 13.37 -16.06
N LEU A 79 17.54 14.29 -16.06
CA LEU A 79 17.32 15.27 -17.14
C LEU A 79 18.27 16.49 -17.10
N THR A 80 19.07 16.65 -16.04
CA THR A 80 19.92 17.83 -15.83
C THR A 80 21.42 17.54 -16.00
N VAL A 81 21.81 16.28 -16.20
CA VAL A 81 23.21 15.86 -16.44
C VAL A 81 23.45 15.46 -17.89
#